data_AF-A0A7X7SH45-F1
#
_entry.id   AF-A0A7X7SH45-F1
#
_cell.length_a   1.000
_cell.length_b   1.000
_cell.length_c   1.000
_cell.angle_alpha   90.00
_cell.angle_beta   90.00
_cell.angle_gamma   90.00
#
_symmetry.space_group_name_H-M   'P 1'
#
loop_
_entity.id
_entity.type
_entity.pdbx_description
1 polymer ?
#
loop_
_entity_poly.entity_id
_entity_poly.type
_entity_poly.pdbx_seq_one_letter_code
_entity_poly.pdbx_strand_id
1 'polypeptide(L)'
;MTVETGNRASAAPANPERDKDDLVRRALVELRSTKRELAAARARLSEPVAVVGVGCRFPGGVSGVEGLWELLVSGGSGVSVVPGDRWR
;
A
#
# COMPACT_ATOMS: atom_id res chain seq x y z
N MET A 1 76.12 11.57 -8.18
CA MET A 1 75.54 12.52 -7.21
C MET A 1 74.71 13.51 -8.01
N THR A 2 73.37 13.40 -7.89
CA THR A 2 72.30 14.32 -8.38
C THR A 2 72.22 14.49 -9.92
N VAL A 3 71.07 14.33 -10.59
CA VAL A 3 69.89 15.22 -10.53
C VAL A 3 68.57 14.45 -10.73
N GLU A 4 67.62 14.68 -9.82
CA GLU A 4 66.20 14.39 -9.96
C GLU A 4 65.52 15.41 -10.90
N THR A 5 64.72 14.91 -11.83
CA THR A 5 63.60 15.65 -12.43
C THR A 5 62.52 14.58 -12.64
N GLY A 6 61.43 14.54 -11.87
CA GLY A 6 60.53 15.64 -11.56
C GLY A 6 59.27 15.53 -12.44
N ASN A 7 58.64 14.35 -12.51
CA ASN A 7 57.36 14.17 -13.20
C ASN A 7 56.20 14.50 -12.26
N ARG A 8 55.86 15.79 -12.14
CA ARG A 8 54.56 16.22 -11.60
C ARG A 8 53.51 15.99 -12.70
N ALA A 9 52.87 14.82 -12.67
CA ALA A 9 51.59 14.62 -13.34
C ALA A 9 50.56 15.55 -12.69
N SER A 10 50.14 16.55 -13.46
CA SER A 10 49.13 17.55 -13.15
C SER A 10 47.87 16.91 -12.56
N ALA A 11 47.60 17.20 -11.28
CA ALA A 11 46.28 16.98 -10.70
C ALA A 11 45.33 18.04 -11.30
N ALA A 12 44.48 17.61 -12.23
CA ALA A 12 43.44 18.45 -12.79
C ALA A 12 42.60 19.05 -11.63
N PRO A 13 42.31 20.37 -11.65
CA PRO A 13 41.58 21.00 -10.56
C PRO A 13 40.18 20.40 -10.42
N ALA A 14 39.69 20.32 -9.18
CA ALA A 14 38.33 19.92 -8.87
C ALA A 14 37.34 20.83 -9.62
N ASN A 15 36.52 20.25 -10.50
CA ASN A 15 35.53 20.99 -11.28
C ASN A 15 34.25 21.18 -10.44
N PRO A 16 33.88 22.41 -10.06
CA PRO A 16 32.69 22.68 -9.24
C PRO A 16 31.37 22.31 -9.92
N GLU A 17 31.33 22.19 -11.26
CA GLU A 17 30.14 21.72 -11.97
C GLU A 17 29.94 20.21 -11.82
N ARG A 18 31.02 19.42 -11.72
CA ARG A 18 30.94 17.96 -11.51
C ARG A 18 30.37 17.62 -10.13
N ASP A 19 30.68 18.43 -9.11
CA ASP A 19 30.14 18.23 -7.75
C ASP A 19 28.62 18.50 -7.70
N LYS A 20 28.14 19.51 -8.43
CA LYS A 20 26.71 19.78 -8.57
C LYS A 20 25.99 18.67 -9.32
N ASP A 21 26.56 18.19 -10.43
CA ASP A 21 25.99 17.08 -11.20
C ASP A 21 25.89 15.79 -10.38
N ASP A 22 26.91 15.52 -9.56
CA ASP A 22 26.92 14.36 -8.66
C ASP A 22 25.91 14.52 -7.50
N LEU A 23 25.70 15.73 -6.98
CA LEU A 23 24.65 16.02 -6.01
C LEU A 23 23.25 15.82 -6.61
N VAL A 24 23.01 16.38 -7.80
CA VAL A 24 21.73 16.21 -8.51
C VAL A 24 21.48 14.75 -8.84
N ARG A 25 22.50 14.03 -9.32
CA ARG A 25 22.41 12.58 -9.59
C ARG A 25 22.02 11.82 -8.33
N ARG A 26 22.69 12.05 -7.20
CA ARG A 26 22.39 11.39 -5.93
C ARG A 26 20.98 11.70 -5.44
N ALA A 27 20.58 12.97 -5.47
CA ALA A 27 19.24 13.39 -5.07
C ALA A 27 18.15 12.75 -5.95
N LEU A 28 18.37 12.65 -7.27
CA LEU A 28 17.44 11.99 -8.19
C LEU A 28 17.34 10.48 -7.93
N VAL A 29 18.46 9.83 -7.59
CA VAL A 29 18.47 8.41 -7.21
C VAL A 29 17.65 8.20 -5.93
N GLU A 30 17.87 9.03 -4.91
CA GLU A 30 17.15 8.94 -3.63
C GLU A 30 15.64 9.16 -3.81
N LEU A 31 15.26 10.25 -4.49
CA LEU A 31 13.86 10.57 -4.74
C LEU A 31 13.13 9.44 -5.49
N ARG A 32 13.80 8.77 -6.43
CA ARG A 32 13.25 7.61 -7.12
C ARG A 32 13.04 6.42 -6.17
N SER A 33 13.97 6.17 -5.25
CA SER A 33 13.82 5.10 -4.24
C SER A 33 12.63 5.38 -3.33
N THR A 34 12.59 6.56 -2.72
CA THR A 34 11.50 6.95 -1.82
C THR A 34 10.14 6.90 -2.52
N LYS A 35 10.06 7.35 -3.79
CA LYS A 35 8.82 7.26 -4.57
C LYS A 35 8.39 5.81 -4.81
N ARG A 36 9.32 4.88 -5.03
CA ARG A 36 9.01 3.45 -5.19
C ARG A 36 8.51 2.85 -3.88
N GLU A 37 9.16 3.15 -2.77
CA GLU A 37 8.74 2.69 -1.44
C GLU A 37 7.34 3.19 -1.09
N LEU A 38 7.05 4.47 -1.36
CA LEU A 38 5.71 5.02 -1.19
C LEU A 38 4.68 4.35 -2.11
N ALA A 39 5.04 4.10 -3.37
CA ALA A 39 4.14 3.40 -4.29
C ALA A 39 3.85 1.97 -3.83
N ALA A 40 4.86 1.25 -3.33
CA ALA A 40 4.70 -0.10 -2.78
C ALA A 40 3.84 -0.09 -1.50
N ALA A 41 4.06 0.86 -0.60
CA ALA A 41 3.24 1.01 0.60
C ALA A 41 1.78 1.31 0.24
N ARG A 42 1.55 2.21 -0.72
CA ARG A 42 0.20 2.51 -1.24
C ARG A 42 -0.45 1.29 -1.87
N ALA A 43 0.27 0.54 -2.71
CA ALA A 43 -0.24 -0.65 -3.35
C ALA A 43 -0.68 -1.71 -2.33
N ARG A 44 0.07 -1.91 -1.25
CA ARG A 44 -0.30 -2.81 -0.15
C ARG A 44 -1.54 -2.32 0.60
N LEU A 45 -1.65 -1.01 0.85
CA LEU A 45 -2.81 -0.42 1.53
C LEU A 45 -4.08 -0.46 0.66
N SER A 46 -3.94 -0.44 -0.65
CA SER A 46 -5.04 -0.53 -1.62
C SER A 46 -5.18 -1.93 -2.21
N GLU A 47 -4.56 -2.95 -1.61
CA GLU A 47 -4.66 -4.32 -2.10
C GLU A 47 -6.12 -4.80 -1.93
N PRO A 48 -6.80 -5.23 -3.01
CA PRO A 48 -8.18 -5.66 -2.93
C PRO A 48 -8.34 -6.88 -2.01
N VAL A 49 -9.28 -6.80 -1.07
CA VAL A 49 -9.61 -7.93 -0.19
C VAL A 49 -10.72 -8.75 -0.83
N ALA A 50 -10.45 -10.03 -1.10
CA ALA A 50 -11.45 -10.96 -1.61
C ALA A 50 -12.34 -11.50 -0.47
N VAL A 51 -13.66 -11.39 -0.63
CA VAL A 51 -14.62 -12.12 0.22
C VAL A 51 -14.81 -13.50 -0.40
N VAL A 52 -14.15 -14.51 0.18
CA VAL A 52 -14.14 -15.89 -0.36
C VAL A 52 -15.25 -16.79 0.19
N GLY A 53 -16.01 -16.30 1.17
CA GLY A 53 -17.12 -17.03 1.76
C GLY A 53 -17.98 -16.12 2.63
N VAL A 54 -19.25 -16.49 2.78
CA VAL A 54 -20.25 -15.81 3.61
C VAL A 54 -21.13 -16.87 4.28
N GLY A 55 -21.55 -16.60 5.51
CA GLY A 55 -22.54 -17.40 6.22
C GLY A 55 -23.40 -16.48 7.10
N CYS A 56 -24.68 -16.79 7.21
CA CYS A 56 -25.59 -15.96 7.97
C CYS A 56 -26.79 -16.69 8.59
N ARG A 57 -27.33 -16.08 9.65
CA ARG A 57 -28.60 -16.38 10.29
C ARG A 57 -29.27 -15.04 10.56
N PHE A 58 -30.38 -14.77 9.89
CA PHE A 58 -31.13 -13.52 10.04
C PHE A 58 -32.55 -13.79 10.55
N PRO A 59 -33.22 -12.77 11.13
CA PRO A 59 -34.64 -12.86 11.48
C PRO A 59 -35.52 -13.21 10.27
N GLY A 60 -36.75 -13.66 10.51
CA GLY A 60 -37.66 -14.11 9.45
C GLY A 60 -37.36 -15.53 8.93
N GLY A 61 -36.62 -16.33 9.70
CA GLY A 61 -36.33 -17.74 9.34
C GLY A 61 -35.18 -17.90 8.34
N VAL A 62 -34.42 -16.85 8.04
CA VAL A 62 -33.33 -16.89 7.07
C VAL A 62 -32.10 -17.58 7.65
N SER A 63 -31.74 -18.73 7.07
CA SER A 63 -30.61 -19.54 7.51
C SER A 63 -29.49 -19.71 6.47
N GLY A 64 -29.44 -18.83 5.47
CA GLY A 64 -28.45 -18.89 4.40
C GLY A 64 -28.48 -17.66 3.52
N VAL A 65 -27.53 -17.61 2.59
CA VAL A 65 -27.36 -16.49 1.66
C VAL A 65 -28.53 -16.41 0.69
N GLU A 66 -29.02 -17.57 0.25
CA GLU A 66 -30.17 -17.72 -0.64
C GLU A 66 -31.41 -17.14 0.02
N GLY A 67 -31.69 -17.52 1.28
CA GLY A 67 -32.82 -16.98 2.02
C GLY A 67 -32.71 -15.48 2.31
N LEU A 68 -31.49 -14.96 2.52
CA LEU A 68 -31.27 -13.52 2.65
C LEU A 68 -31.59 -12.81 1.33
N TRP A 69 -31.12 -13.37 0.22
CA TRP A 69 -31.33 -12.79 -1.10
C TRP A 69 -32.81 -12.74 -1.45
N GLU A 70 -33.55 -13.83 -1.21
CA GLU A 70 -35.00 -13.88 -1.40
C GLU A 70 -35.73 -12.84 -0.53
N LEU A 71 -35.35 -12.70 0.75
CA LEU A 71 -35.94 -11.70 1.65
C LEU A 71 -35.73 -10.27 1.11
N LEU A 72 -34.52 -9.96 0.63
CA LEU A 72 -34.19 -8.63 0.12
C LEU A 72 -34.90 -8.31 -1.19
N VAL A 73 -34.89 -9.25 -2.15
CA VAL A 73 -35.52 -9.06 -3.47
C VAL A 73 -37.04 -8.98 -3.35
N SER A 74 -37.64 -9.73 -2.41
CA SER A 74 -39.08 -9.65 -2.13
C SER A 74 -39.49 -8.42 -1.32
N GLY A 75 -38.53 -7.64 -0.79
CA GLY A 75 -38.80 -6.49 0.07
C GLY A 75 -39.39 -6.87 1.44
N GLY A 76 -39.14 -8.09 1.91
CA GLY A 76 -39.66 -8.58 3.18
C GLY A 76 -39.01 -7.92 4.42
N SER A 77 -39.64 -8.11 5.59
CA SER A 77 -39.17 -7.57 6.87
C SER A 77 -38.88 -8.69 7.87
N GLY A 78 -37.72 -8.61 8.54
CA GLY A 78 -37.36 -9.47 9.65
C GLY A 78 -37.73 -8.91 11.03
N VAL A 79 -38.36 -7.73 11.09
CA VAL A 79 -38.71 -7.08 12.36
C VAL A 79 -39.86 -7.83 13.03
N SER A 80 -39.67 -8.20 14.30
CA SER A 80 -40.66 -8.90 15.11
C SER A 80 -40.65 -8.39 16.53
N VAL A 81 -41.74 -8.65 17.28
CA VAL A 81 -41.79 -8.41 18.72
C VAL A 81 -40.72 -9.27 19.40
N VAL A 82 -40.04 -8.72 20.40
CA VAL A 82 -39.02 -9.46 21.13
C VAL A 82 -39.66 -10.71 21.77
N PRO A 83 -39.07 -11.91 21.65
CA PRO A 83 -39.61 -13.13 22.28
C PRO A 83 -39.48 -13.13 23.81
N GLY A 84 -40.59 -13.38 24.54
CA GLY A 84 -40.66 -13.26 26.01
C GLY A 84 -39.66 -14.11 26.81
N ASP A 85 -39.05 -15.11 26.19
CA ASP A 85 -37.98 -15.95 26.75
C ASP A 85 -36.59 -15.29 26.74
N ARG A 86 -36.39 -14.14 26.07
CA ARG A 86 -35.07 -13.52 25.84
C ARG A 86 -34.57 -12.59 26.94
N TRP A 87 -35.43 -12.11 27.84
CA TRP A 87 -35.07 -11.09 28.85
C TRP A 87 -35.56 -11.42 30.26
N ARG A 88 -35.88 -12.70 30.53
CA ARG A 88 -36.31 -13.13 31.85
C ARG A 88 -35.28 -12.80 32.93
#